data_AF-A0ABD3DLX8-F1
#
_entry.id   AF-A0ABD3DLX8-F1
#
_cell.length_a   1.000
_cell.length_b   1.000
_cell.length_c   1.000
_cell.angle_alpha   90.00
_cell.angle_beta   90.00
_cell.angle_gamma   90.00
#
_symmetry.space_group_name_H-M   'P 1'
#
loop_
_entity.id
_entity.type
_entity.pdbx_description
1 polymer ?
#
loop_
_entity_poly.entity_id
_entity_poly.type
_entity_poly.pdbx_seq_one_letter_code
_entity_poly.pdbx_strand_id
1 'polypeptide(L)' 'MLRSSLWLQFKPHQIAAGAAYLAAKFLNLNLASCHSVWNEFHTSPSVLRDVANQLMELF' A
#
# COMPACT_ATOMS: atom_id res chain seq x y z
N MET A 1 8.42 21.34 3.11
CA MET A 1 7.03 21.35 3.59
C MET A 1 6.31 20.21 2.87
N LEU A 2 6.56 18.97 3.28
CA LEU A 2 6.09 17.77 2.59
C LEU A 2 5.45 16.85 3.62
N ARG A 3 4.32 17.27 4.21
CA ARG A 3 3.33 16.22 4.53
C ARG A 3 3.05 15.62 3.17
N SER A 4 3.55 14.42 2.90
CA SER A 4 3.35 13.77 1.61
C SER A 4 1.87 13.88 1.27
N SER A 5 1.55 14.28 0.04
CA SER A 5 0.18 14.40 -0.45
C SER A 5 -0.63 13.11 -0.23
N LEU A 6 0.04 11.98 0.03
CA LEU A 6 -0.51 10.73 0.51
C LEU A 6 -1.57 10.91 1.61
N TRP A 7 -1.28 11.70 2.65
CA TRP A 7 -2.21 11.90 3.78
C TRP A 7 -3.48 12.67 3.40
N LEU A 8 -3.45 13.38 2.27
CA LEU A 8 -4.60 14.09 1.72
C LEU A 8 -5.37 13.22 0.72
N GLN A 9 -4.72 12.22 0.11
CA GLN A 9 -5.29 11.39 -0.95
C GLN A 9 -5.88 10.07 -0.44
N PHE A 10 -5.33 9.51 0.64
CA PHE A 10 -5.67 8.17 1.10
C PHE A 10 -5.95 8.11 2.60
N LYS A 11 -6.84 7.20 2.99
CA LYS A 11 -7.12 6.93 4.40
C LYS A 11 -5.94 6.19 5.05
N PRO A 12 -5.71 6.32 6.37
CA PRO A 12 -4.58 5.67 7.04
C PRO A 12 -4.47 4.15 6.80
N HIS A 13 -5.58 3.42 6.77
CA HIS A 13 -5.56 1.98 6.50
C HIS A 13 -5.14 1.65 5.06
N GLN A 14 -5.48 2.49 4.09
CA GLN A 14 -5.07 2.31 2.69
C GLN A 14 -3.56 2.56 2.54
N ILE A 15 -3.03 3.56 3.26
CA ILE A 15 -1.59 3.85 3.33
C ILE A 15 -0.84 2.66 3.93
N ALA A 16 -1.31 2.14 5.07
CA ALA A 16 -0.71 0.97 5.70
C ALA A 16 -0.72 -0.27 4.78
N ALA A 17 -1.84 -0.50 4.08
CA ALA A 17 -1.98 -1.60 3.15
C ALA A 17 -1.04 -1.48 1.95
N GLY A 18 -0.94 -0.28 1.36
CA GLY A 18 0.00 -0.02 0.26
C GLY A 18 1.47 -0.15 0.68
N ALA A 19 1.81 0.25 1.90
CA ALA A 19 3.15 0.05 2.46
C ALA A 19 3.47 -1.44 2.67
N ALA A 20 2.53 -2.23 3.22
CA ALA A 20 2.68 -3.66 3.38
C ALA A 20 2.83 -4.38 2.02
N TYR A 21 2.04 -3.97 1.02
CA TYR A 21 2.12 -4.47 -0.36
C TYR A 21 3.50 -4.22 -0.95
N LEU A 22 3.97 -2.98 -0.83
CA LEU A 22 5.25 -2.56 -1.36
C LEU A 22 6.40 -3.33 -0.70
N ALA A 23 6.40 -3.44 0.63
CA ALA A 23 7.42 -4.18 1.38
C ALA A 23 7.50 -5.65 0.95
N ALA A 24 6.35 -6.32 0.85
CA ALA A 24 6.32 -7.71 0.45
C ALA A 24 6.73 -7.93 -1.02
N LYS A 25 6.44 -6.98 -1.91
CA LYS A 25 6.98 -6.98 -3.28
C LYS A 25 8.51 -6.87 -3.29
N PHE A 26 9.09 -5.96 -2.49
CA PHE A 26 10.55 -5.83 -2.36
C PHE A 26 11.21 -7.08 -1.78
N LEU A 27 10.52 -7.75 -0.86
CA LEU A 27 10.97 -9.00 -0.24
C LEU A 27 10.68 -10.25 -1.11
N ASN A 28 10.12 -10.08 -2.32
CA ASN A 28 9.69 -11.16 -3.21
C ASN A 28 8.77 -12.20 -2.54
N LEU A 29 7.94 -11.76 -1.59
CA LEU A 29 6.98 -12.62 -0.91
C LEU A 29 5.76 -12.85 -1.80
N ASN A 30 5.35 -14.12 -1.93
CA ASN A 30 4.10 -14.44 -2.60
C ASN A 30 2.91 -14.17 -1.67
N LEU A 31 2.31 -13.00 -1.85
CA LEU A 31 1.15 -12.57 -1.07
C LEU A 31 -0.18 -13.17 -1.58
N ALA A 32 -0.18 -13.87 -2.72
CA ALA A 32 -1.39 -14.48 -3.25
C ALA A 32 -1.93 -15.61 -2.35
N SER A 33 -1.05 -16.26 -1.58
CA SER A 33 -1.46 -17.23 -0.54
C SER A 33 -2.02 -16.56 0.72
N CYS A 34 -1.73 -15.27 0.93
CA CYS A 34 -2.22 -14.47 2.04
C CYS A 34 -3.46 -13.67 1.64
N HIS A 35 -4.43 -14.35 1.03
CA HIS A 35 -5.70 -13.76 0.61
C HIS A 35 -6.46 -13.09 1.78
N SER A 36 -6.21 -13.55 3.02
CA SER A 36 -6.73 -12.96 4.25
C SER A 36 -6.15 -11.57 4.55
N VAL A 37 -4.85 -11.38 4.32
CA VAL A 37 -4.15 -10.12 4.65
C VAL A 37 -4.69 -8.96 3.82
N TRP A 38 -5.00 -9.17 2.54
CA TRP A 38 -5.58 -8.11 1.70
C TRP A 38 -7.03 -7.79 2.04
N ASN A 39 -7.79 -8.80 2.45
CA ASN A 39 -9.18 -8.60 2.88
C ASN A 39 -9.25 -7.79 4.19
N GLU A 40 -8.30 -7.97 5.11
CA GLU A 40 -8.26 -7.24 6.39
C GLU A 40 -8.14 -5.72 6.21
N PHE A 41 -7.45 -5.27 5.17
CA PHE A 41 -7.30 -3.85 4.89
C PHE A 41 -8.54 -3.21 4.25
N HIS A 42 -9.53 -3.99 3.83
CA HIS A 42 -10.74 -3.52 3.13
C HIS A 42 -10.43 -2.53 1.99
N THR A 43 -9.31 -2.73 1.29
CA THR A 43 -8.78 -1.78 0.31
C THR A 43 -8.78 -2.42 -1.08
N SER A 44 -9.29 -1.69 -2.08
CA SER A 44 -9.28 -2.14 -3.47
C SER A 44 -7.85 -2.34 -3.99
N PRO A 45 -7.58 -3.37 -4.81
CA PRO A 45 -6.29 -3.57 -5.47
C PRO A 45 -5.78 -2.35 -6.25
N SER A 46 -6.67 -1.54 -6.84
CA SER A 46 -6.29 -0.30 -7.54
C SER A 46 -5.65 0.72 -6.58
N VAL A 47 -6.29 0.94 -5.43
CA VAL A 47 -5.81 1.87 -4.40
C VAL A 47 -4.48 1.41 -3.82
N LEU A 48 -4.29 0.10 -3.60
CA LEU A 48 -3.01 -0.45 -3.14
C LEU A 48 -1.87 -0.11 -4.10
N ARG A 49 -2.13 -0.22 -5.41
CA ARG A 49 -1.16 0.09 -6.45
C ARG A 49 -0.82 1.58 -6.49
N ASP A 50 -1.83 2.44 -6.40
CA ASP A 50 -1.65 3.89 -6.43
C ASP A 50 -0.86 4.39 -5.21
N VAL A 51 -1.20 3.90 -4.01
CA VAL A 51 -0.46 4.18 -2.78
C VAL A 51 0.97 3.69 -2.89
N ALA A 52 1.18 2.45 -3.34
CA ALA A 52 2.52 1.86 -3.45
C ALA A 52 3.41 2.61 -4.46
N ASN A 53 2.84 3.06 -5.59
CA ASN A 53 3.55 3.86 -6.57
C ASN A 53 3.97 5.22 -5.98
N GLN A 54 3.05 5.93 -5.32
CA GLN A 54 3.39 7.21 -4.67
C GLN A 54 4.39 7.03 -3.53
N LEU A 55 4.36 5.90 -2.80
CA LEU A 55 5.36 5.58 -1.79
C LEU A 55 6.74 5.33 -2.41
N MET A 56 6.82 4.69 -3.59
CA MET A 56 8.09 4.52 -4.31
C MET A 56 8.68 5.85 -4.78
N GLU A 57 7.85 6.81 -5.22
CA GLU A 57 8.32 8.14 -5.66
C GLU A 57 8.90 9.01 -4.53
N LEU A 58 8.67 8.65 -3.26
CA LEU A 58 9.23 9.35 -2.10
C LEU A 58 10.68 8.93 -1.78
N PHE A 59 11.19 7.87 -2.41
CA PHE A 59 12.53 7.32 -2.21
C PHE A 59 13.33 7.30 -3.52
#